data_AF-A0A1X2IH15-F1
#
_entry.id   AF-A0A1X2IH15-F1
#
_cell.length_a   1.000
_cell.length_b   1.000
_cell.length_c   1.000
_cell.angle_alpha   90.00
_cell.angle_beta   90.00
_cell.angle_gamma   90.00
#
_symmetry.space_group_name_H-M   'P 1'
#
loop_
_entity.id
_entity.type
_entity.pdbx_description
1 polymer ?
#
loop_
_entity_poly.entity_id
_entity_poly.type
_entity_poly.pdbx_seq_one_letter_code
_entity_poly.pdbx_strand_id
1 'polypeptide(L)'
;MSTLPSDFIHEANTAFKEQDYSTVNEAATTISNMQDKGQLLTKRKQEPDMDFEVSQGHKRSYTQMTPYARTRINKDDNLWQILHGLKESSRIPGVIPHLEPHFTTLNHKGNTVAAYLCSSFTDHISTGLMDLGWGCGYRNAQMLMSFLQHTQQDGDAIIRQVPDVSGIQILLERAWEEGFDPQGARQLQYQVYKTRKWIGTTEVYSILSYLGIRSTILDFHQPTGPNQTHEALMDWIQSYFECSSNSNPSGGQKQQNKTVYFTNRPPLYLQHSGHSRTVIGIEILKDGKRNLIMFDPGRRVLRSYRGTSDEPPLTPTYPEDDMVEPSLTMTSEKYDDETRKCNNSNENVANMSFGNRLLSGITQRTSLPANLLRPFRVDAKAIAKNRQYQLLVLGDVIDERSQGGQLYWDEPKGYLLDEVERQDKKSVASIVMTL
;
A
#
# COMPACT_ATOMS: atom_id res chain seq x y z
N MET A 1 -13.06 -42.95 -24.12
CA MET A 1 -14.05 -43.73 -24.92
C MET A 1 -15.36 -43.66 -24.15
N SER A 2 -16.50 -43.13 -24.60
CA SER A 2 -17.04 -42.63 -25.89
C SER A 2 -18.06 -41.52 -25.55
N THR A 3 -17.91 -40.26 -25.97
CA THR A 3 -18.48 -39.60 -27.18
C THR A 3 -19.94 -39.92 -27.55
N LEU A 4 -20.81 -38.91 -27.41
CA LEU A 4 -21.99 -38.54 -28.23
C LEU A 4 -22.47 -37.13 -27.75
N PRO A 5 -23.20 -36.31 -28.54
CA PRO A 5 -22.76 -35.61 -29.74
C PRO A 5 -22.90 -34.07 -29.62
N SER A 6 -22.13 -33.35 -30.45
CA SER A 6 -22.23 -31.91 -30.71
C SER A 6 -23.49 -31.61 -31.52
N ASP A 7 -24.41 -30.82 -30.95
CA ASP A 7 -25.35 -29.94 -31.66
C ASP A 7 -26.25 -29.27 -30.62
N PHE A 8 -25.78 -28.19 -29.99
CA PHE A 8 -26.60 -27.13 -29.40
C PHE A 8 -25.65 -25.97 -29.04
N ILE A 9 -26.09 -24.74 -29.31
CA ILE A 9 -25.34 -23.46 -29.25
C ILE A 9 -24.67 -23.08 -30.58
N HIS A 10 -25.50 -22.92 -31.62
CA HIS A 10 -25.26 -21.90 -32.64
C HIS A 10 -26.59 -21.32 -33.15
N GLU A 11 -27.37 -20.72 -32.24
CA GLU A 11 -28.62 -20.03 -32.61
C GLU A 11 -28.95 -18.94 -31.58
N ALA A 12 -28.20 -17.84 -31.63
CA ALA A 12 -28.57 -16.56 -30.98
C ALA A 12 -27.78 -15.38 -31.58
N ASN A 13 -27.35 -15.47 -32.84
CA ASN A 13 -26.58 -14.44 -33.53
C ASN A 13 -27.03 -14.26 -34.99
N THR A 14 -28.34 -14.35 -35.25
CA THR A 14 -28.92 -13.94 -36.54
C THR A 14 -30.43 -13.66 -36.41
N ALA A 15 -30.79 -12.59 -35.72
CA ALA A 15 -32.09 -11.95 -35.85
C ALA A 15 -31.92 -10.47 -35.48
N PHE A 16 -32.55 -9.58 -36.25
CA PHE A 16 -32.41 -8.11 -36.26
C PHE A 16 -31.34 -7.53 -37.20
N LYS A 17 -31.46 -7.91 -38.48
CA LYS A 17 -31.31 -6.96 -39.59
C LYS A 17 -32.55 -7.07 -40.49
N GLU A 18 -33.00 -5.90 -40.95
CA GLU A 18 -33.94 -5.64 -42.06
C GLU A 18 -35.45 -5.68 -41.78
N GLN A 19 -36.02 -4.49 -41.53
CA GLN A 19 -37.15 -3.84 -42.24
C GLN A 19 -37.34 -2.44 -41.61
N ASP A 20 -36.88 -1.35 -42.23
CA ASP A 20 -37.45 -0.54 -43.33
C ASP A 20 -38.18 0.71 -42.79
N TYR A 21 -37.75 1.91 -43.20
CA TYR A 21 -38.61 3.06 -43.56
C TYR A 21 -37.75 4.22 -44.09
N SER A 22 -37.84 4.39 -45.41
CA SER A 22 -37.43 5.54 -46.19
C SER A 22 -38.43 6.70 -46.07
N THR A 23 -37.99 7.87 -45.61
CA THR A 23 -38.48 9.27 -45.84
C THR A 23 -37.85 10.10 -44.72
N VAL A 24 -37.07 11.17 -44.89
CA VAL A 24 -37.13 12.29 -45.82
C VAL A 24 -35.70 12.84 -45.90
N ASN A 25 -35.14 12.97 -47.10
CA ASN A 25 -33.83 13.57 -47.33
C ASN A 25 -33.98 14.56 -48.48
N GLU A 26 -34.56 15.72 -48.19
CA GLU A 26 -34.60 16.89 -49.07
C GLU A 26 -34.52 18.14 -48.20
N ALA A 27 -33.31 18.66 -47.99
CA ALA A 27 -32.99 20.08 -47.98
C ALA A 27 -31.52 20.30 -47.59
N ALA A 28 -30.91 21.26 -48.28
CA ALA A 28 -29.67 21.94 -47.92
C ALA A 28 -28.34 21.26 -48.30
N THR A 29 -28.15 21.06 -49.61
CA THR A 29 -26.87 21.38 -50.25
C THR A 29 -27.06 22.64 -51.08
N THR A 30 -26.74 23.83 -50.57
CA THR A 30 -26.25 24.96 -51.40
C THR A 30 -25.58 26.03 -50.53
N ILE A 31 -24.46 26.54 -51.05
CA ILE A 31 -23.78 27.81 -50.73
C ILE A 31 -22.70 27.77 -49.63
N SER A 32 -21.51 27.36 -50.06
CA SER A 32 -20.26 28.07 -49.73
C SER A 32 -20.31 29.47 -50.35
N ASN A 33 -20.06 30.52 -49.55
CA ASN A 33 -19.23 31.67 -49.93
C ASN A 33 -19.18 32.74 -48.83
N MET A 34 -18.01 33.38 -48.76
CA MET A 34 -17.67 34.68 -48.18
C MET A 34 -16.93 34.70 -46.84
N GLN A 35 -15.68 35.12 -46.98
CA GLN A 35 -14.68 35.50 -46.01
C GLN A 35 -15.08 36.76 -45.20
N ASP A 36 -14.52 36.82 -43.99
CA ASP A 36 -13.90 37.99 -43.35
C ASP A 36 -14.76 39.22 -43.01
N LYS A 37 -14.89 39.50 -41.69
CA LYS A 37 -14.90 40.84 -41.06
C LYS A 37 -15.28 40.80 -39.57
N GLY A 38 -14.39 41.35 -38.74
CA GLY A 38 -14.75 42.43 -37.80
C GLY A 38 -15.32 42.05 -36.42
N GLN A 39 -14.62 42.58 -35.40
CA GLN A 39 -15.04 42.83 -34.02
C GLN A 39 -16.53 43.18 -33.84
N LEU A 40 -17.17 42.63 -32.79
CA LEU A 40 -17.89 43.36 -31.73
C LEU A 40 -18.67 42.39 -30.81
N LEU A 41 -18.22 42.28 -29.56
CA LEU A 41 -18.96 41.68 -28.45
C LEU A 41 -20.10 42.62 -28.03
N THR A 42 -21.35 42.25 -28.30
CA THR A 42 -22.53 42.91 -27.72
C THR A 42 -23.17 42.03 -26.65
N LYS A 43 -23.21 42.58 -25.43
CA LYS A 43 -23.93 42.11 -24.25
C LYS A 43 -25.38 41.69 -24.57
N ARG A 44 -25.82 40.57 -23.97
CA ARG A 44 -27.25 40.31 -23.72
C ARG A 44 -27.56 40.24 -22.23
N LYS A 45 -28.79 40.62 -21.96
CA LYS A 45 -29.37 41.27 -20.79
C LYS A 45 -29.87 40.24 -19.76
N GLN A 46 -29.64 40.53 -18.49
CA GLN A 46 -30.19 39.83 -17.32
C GLN A 46 -31.70 40.07 -17.18
N GLU A 47 -32.41 39.04 -16.68
CA GLU A 47 -33.70 39.13 -16.01
C GLU A 47 -33.68 38.25 -14.73
N PRO A 48 -34.54 38.54 -13.73
CA PRO A 48 -34.08 38.78 -12.35
C PRO A 48 -34.22 37.59 -11.39
N ASP A 49 -33.56 37.79 -10.25
CA ASP A 49 -33.34 36.89 -9.12
C ASP A 49 -34.58 36.16 -8.59
N MET A 50 -34.44 34.83 -8.44
CA MET A 50 -35.11 34.08 -7.38
C MET A 50 -34.04 33.65 -6.38
N ASP A 51 -34.00 34.34 -5.25
CA ASP A 51 -33.17 34.02 -4.09
C ASP A 51 -33.48 32.60 -3.59
N PHE A 52 -32.56 31.67 -3.86
CA PHE A 52 -32.43 30.47 -3.04
C PHE A 52 -31.31 30.76 -2.05
N GLU A 53 -31.65 31.13 -0.82
CA GLU A 53 -30.70 31.25 0.30
C GLU A 53 -29.97 29.92 0.48
N VAL A 54 -28.81 29.79 -0.16
CA VAL A 54 -27.79 28.84 0.24
C VAL A 54 -27.27 29.37 1.57
N SER A 55 -27.62 28.69 2.66
CA SER A 55 -27.10 29.01 3.98
C SER A 55 -25.58 29.07 3.89
N GLN A 56 -25.03 30.26 4.16
CA GLN A 56 -23.60 30.46 4.29
C GLN A 56 -23.14 29.72 5.55
N GLY A 57 -22.86 28.44 5.40
CA GLY A 57 -22.07 27.68 6.35
C GLY A 57 -20.67 28.27 6.38
N HIS A 58 -20.43 29.15 7.36
CA HIS A 58 -19.14 29.56 7.92
C HIS A 58 -17.90 29.07 7.13
N LYS A 59 -17.49 29.83 6.12
CA LYS A 59 -16.11 29.75 5.60
C LYS A 59 -15.19 30.22 6.73
N ARG A 60 -14.74 29.30 7.59
CA ARG A 60 -13.68 29.58 8.55
C ARG A 60 -12.46 30.02 7.75
N SER A 61 -12.06 31.27 7.95
CA SER A 61 -10.77 31.81 7.52
C SER A 61 -9.68 30.97 8.18
N TYR A 62 -9.14 29.98 7.46
CA TYR A 62 -8.01 29.16 7.91
C TYR A 62 -6.73 30.01 7.86
N THR A 63 -6.56 30.86 8.88
CA THR A 63 -5.34 31.64 9.10
C THR A 63 -4.21 30.75 9.61
N GLN A 64 -3.13 30.64 8.82
CA GLN A 64 -1.70 30.60 9.20
C GLN A 64 -1.15 29.72 10.36
N MET A 65 -1.96 29.01 11.15
CA MET A 65 -1.49 28.34 12.38
C MET A 65 -1.22 26.83 12.24
N THR A 66 -1.62 26.19 11.15
CA THR A 66 -1.28 24.79 10.88
C THR A 66 -0.65 24.69 9.49
N PRO A 67 0.67 24.47 9.38
CA PRO A 67 1.34 24.43 8.07
C PRO A 67 0.83 23.27 7.21
N TYR A 68 0.37 22.18 7.82
CA TYR A 68 -0.06 20.98 7.12
C TYR A 68 -1.52 20.62 7.41
N ALA A 69 -2.22 20.14 6.40
CA ALA A 69 -3.61 19.68 6.53
C ALA A 69 -3.74 18.51 7.53
N ARG A 70 -2.72 17.64 7.57
CA ARG A 70 -2.61 16.53 8.52
C ARG A 70 -2.77 16.97 9.97
N THR A 71 -2.19 18.10 10.38
CA THR A 71 -2.29 18.60 11.77
C THR A 71 -3.74 18.88 12.17
N ARG A 72 -4.54 19.46 11.27
CA ARG A 72 -5.97 19.69 11.47
C ARG A 72 -6.75 18.38 11.54
N ILE A 73 -6.45 17.45 10.63
CA ILE A 73 -7.14 16.16 10.53
C ILE A 73 -6.86 15.27 11.74
N ASN A 74 -5.63 15.25 12.25
CA ASN A 74 -5.30 14.50 13.47
C ASN A 74 -6.02 15.06 14.71
N LYS A 75 -6.34 16.36 14.74
CA LYS A 75 -7.11 17.00 15.83
C LYS A 75 -8.63 16.79 15.73
N ASP A 76 -9.15 16.18 14.67
CA ASP A 76 -10.59 15.91 14.53
C ASP A 76 -10.99 14.64 15.28
N ASP A 77 -11.29 14.78 16.58
CA ASP A 77 -11.69 13.64 17.40
C ASP A 77 -12.99 12.97 16.93
N ASN A 78 -13.90 13.69 16.27
CA ASN A 78 -15.13 13.09 15.74
C ASN A 78 -14.82 12.12 14.59
N LEU A 79 -13.88 12.48 13.71
CA LEU A 79 -13.36 11.57 12.69
C LEU A 79 -12.71 10.34 13.34
N TRP A 80 -11.75 10.55 14.25
CA TRP A 80 -10.99 9.42 14.79
C TRP A 80 -11.80 8.50 15.72
N GLN A 81 -12.90 8.99 16.32
CA GLN A 81 -13.84 8.16 17.08
C GLN A 81 -14.60 7.16 16.21
N ILE A 82 -14.95 7.53 14.97
CA ILE A 82 -15.66 6.62 14.05
C ILE A 82 -14.73 5.69 13.29
N LEU A 83 -13.45 6.06 13.16
CA LEU A 83 -12.42 5.24 12.51
C LEU A 83 -11.84 4.22 13.48
N HIS A 84 -12.54 3.11 13.70
CA HIS A 84 -12.04 2.04 14.55
C HIS A 84 -10.63 1.58 14.12
N GLY A 85 -9.71 1.54 15.09
CA GLY A 85 -8.33 1.11 14.86
C GLY A 85 -8.26 -0.37 14.51
N LEU A 86 -7.33 -0.70 13.62
CA LEU A 86 -6.99 -2.08 13.29
C LEU A 86 -6.50 -2.79 14.55
N LYS A 87 -7.09 -3.97 14.84
CA LYS A 87 -6.70 -4.78 15.99
C LYS A 87 -5.25 -5.25 15.86
N GLU A 88 -4.48 -5.13 16.94
CA GLU A 88 -3.08 -5.55 16.98
C GLU A 88 -2.89 -7.03 16.60
N SER A 89 -3.85 -7.89 16.96
CA SER A 89 -3.85 -9.32 16.59
C SER A 89 -3.95 -9.60 15.07
N SER A 90 -4.29 -8.58 14.28
CA SER A 90 -4.35 -8.64 12.81
C SER A 90 -3.07 -8.16 12.14
N ARG A 91 -2.11 -7.65 12.92
CA ARG A 91 -0.82 -7.13 12.47
C ARG A 91 0.28 -8.14 12.80
N ILE A 92 1.32 -8.16 11.98
CA ILE A 92 2.52 -8.94 12.23
C ILE A 92 3.71 -7.98 12.08
N PRO A 93 4.10 -7.28 13.17
CA PRO A 93 5.24 -6.37 13.15
C PRO A 93 6.55 -7.15 13.03
N GLY A 94 7.62 -6.45 12.61
CA GLY A 94 8.98 -6.97 12.65
C GLY A 94 9.32 -8.05 11.61
N VAL A 95 8.43 -8.36 10.65
CA VAL A 95 8.70 -9.37 9.61
C VAL A 95 9.95 -9.02 8.79
N ILE A 96 10.14 -7.74 8.44
CA ILE A 96 11.22 -7.27 7.56
C ILE A 96 12.61 -7.60 8.15
N PRO A 97 12.96 -7.22 9.39
CA PRO A 97 14.20 -7.64 10.03
C PRO A 97 14.44 -9.15 10.03
N HIS A 98 13.38 -9.94 10.22
CA HIS A 98 13.48 -11.41 10.24
C HIS A 98 13.75 -12.04 8.87
N LEU A 99 13.70 -11.28 7.77
CA LEU A 99 14.06 -11.77 6.45
C LEU A 99 15.58 -11.80 6.21
N GLU A 100 16.38 -11.02 6.95
CA GLU A 100 17.82 -10.86 6.72
C GLU A 100 18.59 -12.20 6.63
N PRO A 101 18.43 -13.17 7.56
CA PRO A 101 19.15 -14.44 7.51
C PRO A 101 18.89 -15.22 6.21
N HIS A 102 17.73 -15.02 5.56
CA HIS A 102 17.36 -15.71 4.33
C HIS A 102 18.06 -15.20 3.07
N PHE A 103 18.71 -14.04 3.13
CA PHE A 103 19.58 -13.54 2.07
C PHE A 103 21.04 -13.92 2.31
N THR A 104 21.42 -14.15 3.58
CA THR A 104 22.79 -14.44 4.03
C THR A 104 22.96 -15.90 4.46
N THR A 105 22.85 -16.18 5.76
CA THR A 105 23.27 -17.44 6.40
C THR A 105 22.41 -18.64 6.00
N LEU A 106 21.13 -18.43 5.73
CA LEU A 106 20.18 -19.47 5.29
C LEU A 106 20.10 -19.56 3.75
N ASN A 107 20.77 -18.66 3.03
CA ASN A 107 20.87 -18.72 1.57
C ASN A 107 22.02 -19.65 1.15
N HIS A 108 21.86 -20.97 1.33
CA HIS A 108 22.93 -21.93 1.06
C HIS A 108 23.49 -21.92 -0.37
N LYS A 109 22.74 -21.40 -1.35
CA LYS A 109 23.23 -21.21 -2.72
C LYS A 109 24.10 -19.97 -2.88
N GLY A 110 24.02 -19.02 -1.94
CA GLY A 110 24.79 -17.79 -1.92
C GLY A 110 24.62 -16.96 -3.20
N ASN A 111 23.42 -16.98 -3.81
CA ASN A 111 23.19 -16.31 -5.09
C ASN A 111 22.86 -14.83 -4.94
N THR A 112 22.50 -14.38 -3.74
CA THR A 112 22.17 -12.98 -3.47
C THR A 112 23.44 -12.17 -3.35
N VAL A 113 23.53 -11.11 -4.14
CA VAL A 113 24.62 -10.11 -4.06
C VAL A 113 24.22 -9.01 -3.09
N ALA A 114 23.01 -8.49 -3.26
CA ALA A 114 22.46 -7.45 -2.41
C ALA A 114 20.95 -7.63 -2.26
N ALA A 115 20.41 -7.25 -1.10
CA ALA A 115 18.98 -7.12 -0.84
C ALA A 115 18.73 -5.79 -0.13
N TYR A 116 17.93 -4.93 -0.73
CA TYR A 116 17.54 -3.65 -0.16
C TYR A 116 16.11 -3.76 0.33
N LEU A 117 15.89 -3.54 1.63
CA LEU A 117 14.59 -3.66 2.29
C LEU A 117 14.11 -2.29 2.76
N CYS A 118 12.81 -2.05 2.71
CA CYS A 118 12.18 -0.83 3.21
C CYS A 118 12.29 -0.73 4.74
N SER A 119 11.80 0.37 5.31
CA SER A 119 11.76 0.58 6.76
C SER A 119 11.07 -0.57 7.48
N SER A 120 11.62 -0.95 8.64
CA SER A 120 11.11 -2.00 9.52
C SER A 120 9.76 -1.65 10.17
N PHE A 121 9.30 -0.41 10.04
CA PHE A 121 8.02 0.08 10.55
C PHE A 121 6.79 -0.44 9.78
N THR A 122 7.01 -1.16 8.68
CA THR A 122 5.95 -1.75 7.89
C THR A 122 5.55 -3.11 8.45
N ASP A 123 4.36 -3.18 9.06
CA ASP A 123 3.78 -4.45 9.49
C ASP A 123 3.24 -5.26 8.30
N HIS A 124 3.30 -6.59 8.40
CA HIS A 124 2.53 -7.45 7.49
C HIS A 124 1.09 -7.58 7.97
N ILE A 125 0.13 -7.39 7.06
CA ILE A 125 -1.30 -7.45 7.37
C ILE A 125 -1.99 -8.33 6.32
N SER A 126 -2.60 -9.41 6.77
CA SER A 126 -3.32 -10.37 5.91
C SER A 126 -4.82 -10.10 5.87
N THR A 127 -5.48 -10.57 4.81
CA THR A 127 -6.94 -10.61 4.77
C THR A 127 -7.50 -11.55 5.85
N GLY A 128 -8.54 -11.07 6.53
CA GLY A 128 -9.34 -11.85 7.46
C GLY A 128 -10.46 -12.61 6.75
N LEU A 129 -11.32 -13.29 7.51
CA LEU A 129 -12.46 -14.03 6.96
C LEU A 129 -13.46 -13.10 6.23
N MET A 130 -13.65 -11.88 6.74
CA MET A 130 -14.65 -10.95 6.22
C MET A 130 -14.24 -10.32 4.89
N ASP A 131 -12.93 -10.12 4.70
CA ASP A 131 -12.36 -9.41 3.56
C ASP A 131 -11.58 -10.32 2.58
N LEU A 132 -11.64 -11.65 2.78
CA LEU A 132 -11.03 -12.61 1.87
C LEU A 132 -11.63 -12.50 0.46
N GLY A 133 -10.75 -12.42 -0.54
CA GLY A 133 -11.10 -12.36 -1.96
C GLY A 133 -11.42 -10.96 -2.51
N TRP A 134 -11.39 -9.91 -1.67
CA TRP A 134 -11.65 -8.53 -2.12
C TRP A 134 -10.91 -7.44 -1.34
N GLY A 135 -10.42 -7.75 -0.14
CA GLY A 135 -9.81 -6.81 0.78
C GLY A 135 -8.38 -6.38 0.43
N CYS A 136 -7.79 -6.88 -0.67
CA CYS A 136 -6.35 -6.68 -0.94
C CYS A 136 -5.95 -5.21 -0.97
N GLY A 137 -6.70 -4.34 -1.67
CA GLY A 137 -6.40 -2.91 -1.73
C GLY A 137 -6.40 -2.24 -0.36
N TYR A 138 -7.39 -2.56 0.48
CA TYR A 138 -7.49 -2.05 1.86
C TYR A 138 -6.34 -2.55 2.74
N ARG A 139 -5.97 -3.82 2.65
CA ARG A 139 -4.86 -4.37 3.46
C ARG A 139 -3.52 -3.79 3.08
N ASN A 140 -3.26 -3.58 1.79
CA ASN A 140 -2.03 -2.93 1.36
C ASN A 140 -2.02 -1.46 1.79
N ALA A 141 -3.15 -0.74 1.73
CA ALA A 141 -3.26 0.60 2.32
C ALA A 141 -2.93 0.60 3.82
N GLN A 142 -3.41 -0.39 4.59
CA GLN A 142 -3.04 -0.55 6.00
C GLN A 142 -1.54 -0.80 6.21
N MET A 143 -0.89 -1.54 5.30
CA MET A 143 0.57 -1.75 5.37
C MET A 143 1.35 -0.47 5.04
N LEU A 144 0.85 0.41 4.17
CA LEU A 144 1.44 1.74 3.99
C LEU A 144 1.21 2.62 5.24
N MET A 145 0.01 2.55 5.81
CA MET A 145 -0.35 3.30 7.01
C MET A 145 0.41 2.85 8.26
N SER A 146 0.82 1.58 8.37
CA SER A 146 1.64 1.12 9.51
C SER A 146 3.02 1.78 9.51
N PHE A 147 3.64 1.98 8.34
CA PHE A 147 4.84 2.81 8.21
C PHE A 147 4.55 4.24 8.70
N LEU A 148 3.50 4.89 8.17
CA LEU A 148 3.15 6.27 8.50
C LEU A 148 2.80 6.49 9.98
N GLN A 149 2.26 5.47 10.65
CA GLN A 149 1.94 5.53 12.08
C GLN A 149 3.21 5.64 12.94
N HIS A 150 4.29 4.98 12.53
CA HIS A 150 5.56 4.96 13.26
C HIS A 150 6.57 5.99 12.73
N THR A 151 6.27 6.64 11.61
CA THR A 151 7.06 7.76 11.09
C THR A 151 6.56 9.09 11.65
N GLN A 152 7.50 9.92 12.08
CA GLN A 152 7.22 11.28 12.54
C GLN A 152 7.72 12.30 11.53
N GLN A 153 6.98 13.40 11.39
CA GLN A 153 7.38 14.59 10.67
C GLN A 153 6.81 15.78 11.43
N ASP A 154 7.59 16.86 11.59
CA ASP A 154 7.27 18.04 12.42
C ASP A 154 7.04 17.80 13.93
N GLY A 155 7.50 16.66 14.45
CA GLY A 155 7.42 16.30 15.87
C GLY A 155 6.24 15.40 16.22
N ASP A 156 5.34 15.14 15.28
CA ASP A 156 4.16 14.30 15.45
C ASP A 156 4.18 13.09 14.50
N ALA A 157 3.43 12.04 14.86
CA ALA A 157 3.15 10.94 13.94
C ALA A 157 2.35 11.42 12.72
N ILE A 158 2.65 10.89 11.53
CA ILE A 158 1.96 11.29 10.30
C ILE A 158 0.47 10.90 10.36
N ILE A 159 0.13 9.74 10.93
CA ILE A 159 -1.26 9.36 11.23
C ILE A 159 -1.40 8.92 12.69
N ARG A 160 -2.59 9.14 13.28
CA ARG A 160 -2.86 8.73 14.68
C ARG A 160 -2.90 7.21 14.86
N GLN A 161 -3.56 6.52 13.95
CA GLN A 161 -3.70 5.07 13.98
C GLN A 161 -4.01 4.52 12.59
N VAL A 162 -3.75 3.24 12.39
CA VAL A 162 -4.19 2.50 11.20
C VAL A 162 -5.66 2.12 11.35
N PRO A 163 -6.60 2.63 10.51
CA PRO A 163 -8.00 2.25 10.59
C PRO A 163 -8.23 0.80 10.10
N ASP A 164 -9.30 0.16 10.56
CA ASP A 164 -9.77 -1.09 10.00
C ASP A 164 -10.35 -0.91 8.57
N VAL A 165 -10.79 -2.01 7.94
CA VAL A 165 -11.31 -1.95 6.56
C VAL A 165 -12.53 -1.02 6.46
N SER A 166 -13.41 -1.03 7.46
CA SER A 166 -14.59 -0.17 7.50
C SER A 166 -14.20 1.30 7.64
N GLY A 167 -13.20 1.59 8.48
CA GLY A 167 -12.63 2.94 8.63
C GLY A 167 -12.01 3.45 7.33
N ILE A 168 -11.29 2.61 6.58
CA ILE A 168 -10.75 2.99 5.27
C ILE A 168 -11.87 3.28 4.26
N GLN A 169 -12.96 2.50 4.28
CA GLN A 169 -14.12 2.79 3.44
C GLN A 169 -14.76 4.14 3.77
N ILE A 170 -14.92 4.45 5.07
CA ILE A 170 -15.43 5.76 5.53
C ILE A 170 -14.51 6.89 5.09
N LEU A 171 -13.19 6.73 5.21
CA LEU A 171 -12.21 7.72 4.76
C LEU A 171 -12.33 8.00 3.26
N LEU A 172 -12.52 6.96 2.45
CA LEU A 172 -12.68 7.11 1.01
C LEU A 172 -13.96 7.86 0.66
N GLU A 173 -15.09 7.53 1.30
CA GLU A 173 -16.34 8.26 1.10
C GLU A 173 -16.24 9.72 1.52
N ARG A 174 -15.58 10.02 2.66
CA ARG A 174 -15.30 11.40 3.07
C ARG A 174 -14.39 12.15 2.10
N ALA A 175 -13.40 11.47 1.52
CA ALA A 175 -12.58 12.05 0.47
C ALA A 175 -13.44 12.43 -0.75
N TRP A 176 -14.36 11.55 -1.17
CA TRP A 176 -15.28 11.86 -2.27
C TRP A 176 -16.25 13.00 -1.95
N GLU A 177 -16.79 13.05 -0.74
CA GLU A 177 -17.63 14.16 -0.26
C GLU A 177 -16.89 15.49 -0.29
N GLU A 178 -15.58 15.49 0.00
CA GLU A 178 -14.72 16.66 -0.10
C GLU A 178 -14.27 16.98 -1.54
N GLY A 179 -14.59 16.11 -2.51
CA GLY A 179 -14.35 16.33 -3.93
C GLY A 179 -13.04 15.75 -4.47
N PHE A 180 -12.39 14.84 -3.74
CA PHE A 180 -11.29 14.04 -4.29
C PHE A 180 -11.85 13.01 -5.28
N ASP A 181 -11.16 12.81 -6.39
CA ASP A 181 -11.45 11.77 -7.41
C ASP A 181 -12.95 11.59 -7.77
N PRO A 182 -13.62 12.61 -8.32
CA PRO A 182 -15.02 12.50 -8.72
C PRO A 182 -15.24 11.44 -9.83
N GLN A 183 -14.20 11.02 -10.54
CA GLN A 183 -14.30 9.95 -11.53
C GLN A 183 -14.32 8.57 -10.87
N GLY A 184 -13.36 8.27 -9.98
CA GLY A 184 -13.33 7.02 -9.20
C GLY A 184 -14.56 6.89 -8.31
N ALA A 185 -15.02 7.98 -7.70
CA ALA A 185 -16.26 8.01 -6.94
C ALA A 185 -17.46 7.55 -7.79
N ARG A 186 -17.63 8.05 -9.02
CA ARG A 186 -18.69 7.61 -9.93
C ARG A 186 -18.56 6.14 -10.31
N GLN A 187 -17.34 5.66 -10.60
CA GLN A 187 -17.10 4.27 -10.95
C GLN A 187 -17.53 3.32 -9.83
N LEU A 188 -17.34 3.72 -8.57
CA LEU A 188 -17.76 2.97 -7.39
C LEU A 188 -19.12 3.42 -6.83
N GLN A 189 -19.90 4.19 -7.60
CA GLN A 189 -21.26 4.64 -7.24
C GLN A 189 -21.32 5.40 -5.91
N TYR A 190 -20.26 6.14 -5.57
CA TYR A 190 -20.13 6.95 -4.35
C TYR A 190 -20.33 6.17 -3.05
N GLN A 191 -20.18 4.84 -3.08
CA GLN A 191 -20.43 4.01 -1.90
C GLN A 191 -19.50 2.80 -1.88
N VAL A 192 -18.65 2.73 -0.87
CA VAL A 192 -17.82 1.56 -0.55
C VAL A 192 -18.05 1.04 0.87
N TYR A 193 -18.52 1.86 1.80
CA TYR A 193 -18.78 1.50 3.18
C TYR A 193 -19.83 0.38 3.26
N LYS A 194 -19.49 -0.65 4.03
CA LYS A 194 -20.29 -1.89 4.16
C LYS A 194 -20.51 -2.62 2.83
N THR A 195 -19.65 -2.40 1.83
CA THR A 195 -19.63 -3.18 0.59
C THR A 195 -18.39 -4.07 0.54
N ARG A 196 -18.33 -4.92 -0.49
CA ARG A 196 -17.15 -5.74 -0.84
C ARG A 196 -16.43 -5.23 -2.09
N LYS A 197 -16.65 -3.96 -2.45
CA LYS A 197 -16.07 -3.36 -3.67
C LYS A 197 -14.55 -3.33 -3.57
N TRP A 198 -13.92 -3.70 -4.67
CA TRP A 198 -12.47 -3.60 -4.80
C TRP A 198 -12.08 -2.13 -4.93
N ILE A 199 -10.93 -1.79 -4.37
CA ILE A 199 -10.29 -0.49 -4.55
C ILE A 199 -8.91 -0.72 -5.15
N GLY A 200 -8.41 0.28 -5.87
CA GLY A 200 -7.08 0.27 -6.45
C GLY A 200 -6.26 1.49 -6.03
N THR A 201 -5.25 1.78 -6.83
CA THR A 201 -4.27 2.83 -6.60
C THR A 201 -4.89 4.22 -6.43
N THR A 202 -5.89 4.56 -7.23
CA THR A 202 -6.57 5.87 -7.26
C THR A 202 -7.36 6.15 -5.97
N GLU A 203 -8.03 5.15 -5.43
CA GLU A 203 -8.74 5.26 -4.16
C GLU A 203 -7.76 5.41 -2.98
N VAL A 204 -6.68 4.63 -2.96
CA VAL A 204 -5.65 4.75 -1.91
C VAL A 204 -4.97 6.11 -1.96
N TYR A 205 -4.66 6.62 -3.16
CA TYR A 205 -4.16 7.98 -3.35
C TYR A 205 -5.14 9.05 -2.84
N SER A 206 -6.43 8.88 -3.11
CA SER A 206 -7.48 9.81 -2.66
C SER A 206 -7.59 9.84 -1.14
N ILE A 207 -7.51 8.68 -0.48
CA ILE A 207 -7.49 8.58 0.99
C ILE A 207 -6.27 9.29 1.57
N LEU A 208 -5.07 9.02 1.03
CA LEU A 208 -3.83 9.65 1.52
C LEU A 208 -3.86 11.16 1.32
N SER A 209 -4.28 11.62 0.14
CA SER A 209 -4.44 13.04 -0.17
C SER A 209 -5.46 13.69 0.76
N TYR A 210 -6.61 13.05 0.99
CA TYR A 210 -7.61 13.51 1.96
C TYR A 210 -7.00 13.70 3.36
N LEU A 211 -6.20 12.75 3.84
CA LEU A 211 -5.49 12.81 5.12
C LEU A 211 -4.35 13.84 5.17
N GLY A 212 -4.06 14.56 4.07
CA GLY A 212 -2.96 15.51 3.97
C GLY A 212 -1.61 14.83 3.80
N ILE A 213 -1.59 13.63 3.21
CA ILE A 213 -0.39 12.83 2.97
C ILE A 213 -0.05 12.83 1.48
N ARG A 214 1.19 13.21 1.19
CA ARG A 214 1.77 13.21 -0.13
C ARG A 214 1.99 11.79 -0.63
N SER A 215 1.52 11.54 -1.83
CA SER A 215 1.84 10.34 -2.57
C SER A 215 1.86 10.63 -4.08
N THR A 216 2.51 9.74 -4.83
CA THR A 216 2.63 9.81 -6.28
C THR A 216 2.28 8.47 -6.91
N ILE A 217 1.49 8.50 -8.00
CA ILE A 217 1.18 7.32 -8.79
C ILE A 217 2.12 7.24 -9.99
N LEU A 218 2.76 6.11 -10.18
CA LEU A 218 3.52 5.77 -11.39
C LEU A 218 2.77 4.70 -12.17
N ASP A 219 2.47 4.95 -13.43
CA ASP A 219 1.73 4.03 -14.29
C ASP A 219 2.65 3.36 -15.32
N PHE A 220 2.91 2.08 -15.11
CA PHE A 220 3.60 1.19 -16.04
C PHE A 220 2.55 0.52 -16.91
N HIS A 221 2.01 1.28 -17.86
CA HIS A 221 0.84 0.91 -18.66
C HIS A 221 1.09 -0.29 -19.60
N GLN A 222 2.35 -0.61 -19.90
CA GLN A 222 2.74 -1.75 -20.71
C GLN A 222 4.14 -2.25 -20.33
N PRO A 223 4.50 -3.50 -20.69
CA PRO A 223 5.85 -4.01 -20.48
C PRO A 223 6.89 -3.25 -21.30
N THR A 224 8.08 -3.07 -20.75
CA THR A 224 9.17 -2.28 -21.36
C THR A 224 10.37 -3.13 -21.77
N GLY A 225 10.34 -4.44 -21.54
CA GLY A 225 11.43 -5.36 -21.81
C GLY A 225 11.03 -6.55 -22.69
N PRO A 226 12.01 -7.39 -23.08
CA PRO A 226 11.77 -8.59 -23.86
C PRO A 226 10.84 -9.57 -23.13
N ASN A 227 10.12 -10.41 -23.86
CA ASN A 227 9.21 -11.42 -23.27
C ASN A 227 8.18 -10.85 -22.29
N GLN A 228 7.69 -9.63 -22.54
CA GLN A 228 6.73 -8.93 -21.67
C GLN A 228 7.29 -8.63 -20.26
N THR A 229 8.61 -8.55 -20.10
CA THR A 229 9.19 -8.11 -18.81
C THR A 229 9.00 -6.61 -18.60
N HIS A 230 8.96 -6.21 -17.34
CA HIS A 230 8.78 -4.82 -16.92
C HIS A 230 10.12 -4.25 -16.41
N GLU A 231 11.11 -4.09 -17.29
CA GLU A 231 12.44 -3.63 -16.87
C GLU A 231 12.39 -2.23 -16.24
N ALA A 232 11.59 -1.29 -16.77
CA ALA A 232 11.48 0.05 -16.22
C ALA A 232 10.89 0.05 -14.79
N LEU A 233 9.96 -0.87 -14.50
CA LEU A 233 9.43 -1.08 -13.14
C LEU A 233 10.52 -1.60 -12.21
N MET A 234 11.29 -2.59 -12.66
CA MET A 234 12.36 -3.19 -11.86
C MET A 234 13.51 -2.19 -11.63
N ASP A 235 13.88 -1.42 -12.65
CA ASP A 235 14.89 -0.36 -12.60
C ASP A 235 14.48 0.75 -11.63
N TRP A 236 13.22 1.21 -11.72
CA TRP A 236 12.73 2.26 -10.84
C TRP A 236 12.66 1.81 -9.38
N ILE A 237 12.16 0.59 -9.11
CA ILE A 237 12.12 0.04 -7.75
C ILE A 237 13.54 -0.17 -7.19
N GLN A 238 14.47 -0.62 -8.04
CA GLN A 238 15.87 -0.78 -7.65
C GLN A 238 16.47 0.56 -7.23
N SER A 239 16.38 1.57 -8.11
CA SER A 239 16.87 2.92 -7.82
C SER A 239 16.21 3.50 -6.57
N TYR A 240 14.90 3.31 -6.42
CA TYR A 240 14.17 3.73 -5.23
C TYR A 240 14.79 3.16 -3.96
N PHE A 241 15.07 1.85 -3.86
CA PHE A 241 15.64 1.30 -2.63
C PHE A 241 17.15 1.51 -2.47
N GLU A 242 17.92 1.55 -3.56
CA GLU A 242 19.37 1.72 -3.52
C GLU A 242 19.80 3.11 -3.03
N CYS A 243 19.09 4.17 -3.44
CA CYS A 243 19.46 5.56 -3.15
C CYS A 243 19.55 5.90 -1.65
N SER A 244 18.94 5.12 -0.75
CA SER A 244 19.07 5.31 0.71
C SER A 244 20.41 4.85 1.29
N SER A 245 21.21 4.10 0.53
CA SER A 245 22.41 3.39 1.02
C SER A 245 23.69 4.24 0.97
N ASN A 246 23.62 5.42 0.34
CA ASN A 246 24.76 6.32 0.12
C ASN A 246 24.91 7.36 1.24
N SER A 247 24.50 7.05 2.47
CA SER A 247 25.03 7.77 3.63
C SER A 247 26.54 7.57 3.65
N ASN A 248 27.27 8.61 3.24
CA ASN A 248 28.72 8.64 3.16
C ASN A 248 29.35 7.97 4.39
N PRO A 249 30.24 6.98 4.24
CA PRO A 249 31.07 6.54 5.34
C PRO A 249 32.08 7.64 5.63
N SER A 250 31.67 8.60 6.47
CA SER A 250 32.58 9.55 7.11
C SER A 250 33.50 8.74 8.04
N GLY A 251 34.62 8.27 7.48
CA GLY A 251 35.63 7.50 8.20
C GLY A 251 36.00 6.23 7.45
N GLY A 252 37.26 6.12 7.02
CA GLY A 252 37.82 5.04 6.21
C GLY A 252 37.85 3.65 6.85
N GLN A 253 36.72 3.16 7.35
CA GLN A 253 36.54 1.77 7.74
C GLN A 253 36.23 0.95 6.49
N LYS A 254 37.00 -0.11 6.26
CA LYS A 254 36.76 -1.10 5.20
C LYS A 254 35.29 -1.54 5.26
N GLN A 255 34.56 -1.21 4.21
CA GLN A 255 33.15 -1.57 4.04
C GLN A 255 33.04 -3.10 4.17
N GLN A 256 32.45 -3.58 5.27
CA GLN A 256 32.10 -5.00 5.36
C GLN A 256 31.19 -5.31 4.17
N ASN A 257 31.41 -6.44 3.50
CA ASN A 257 30.54 -6.93 2.42
C ASN A 257 29.15 -7.25 2.99
N LYS A 258 28.34 -6.22 3.19
CA LYS A 258 26.97 -6.33 3.70
C LYS A 258 26.07 -6.78 2.55
N THR A 259 25.41 -7.92 2.69
CA THR A 259 24.46 -8.41 1.67
C THR A 259 23.09 -7.77 1.82
N VAL A 260 22.70 -7.35 3.03
CA VAL A 260 21.34 -6.83 3.32
C VAL A 260 21.40 -5.38 3.79
N TYR A 261 20.62 -4.52 3.16
CA TYR A 261 20.55 -3.09 3.44
C TYR A 261 19.13 -2.74 3.86
N PHE A 262 18.93 -2.39 5.13
CA PHE A 262 17.69 -1.76 5.57
C PHE A 262 17.76 -0.28 5.26
N THR A 263 16.73 0.20 4.56
CA THR A 263 16.57 1.60 4.16
C THR A 263 15.54 2.27 5.06
N ASN A 264 15.55 3.60 5.10
CA ASN A 264 14.48 4.36 5.78
C ASN A 264 13.25 4.58 4.89
N ARG A 265 13.22 3.96 3.71
CA ARG A 265 12.21 4.23 2.69
C ARG A 265 10.87 3.59 3.02
N PRO A 266 9.76 4.24 2.68
CA PRO A 266 8.44 3.63 2.75
C PRO A 266 8.32 2.39 1.87
N PRO A 267 7.42 1.45 2.20
CA PRO A 267 7.05 0.38 1.29
C PRO A 267 6.23 0.94 0.10
N LEU A 268 6.17 0.21 -1.01
CA LEU A 268 5.45 0.62 -2.22
C LEU A 268 4.16 -0.17 -2.39
N TYR A 269 3.05 0.50 -2.67
CA TYR A 269 1.81 -0.18 -3.08
C TYR A 269 1.90 -0.53 -4.56
N LEU A 270 1.70 -1.80 -4.92
CA LEU A 270 1.75 -2.30 -6.30
C LEU A 270 0.41 -2.91 -6.70
N GLN A 271 -0.24 -2.29 -7.67
CA GLN A 271 -1.48 -2.76 -8.28
C GLN A 271 -1.20 -3.47 -9.60
N HIS A 272 -1.91 -4.56 -9.86
CA HIS A 272 -2.17 -5.05 -11.21
C HIS A 272 -3.63 -5.47 -11.33
N SER A 273 -4.09 -5.87 -12.52
CA SER A 273 -5.46 -6.35 -12.67
C SER A 273 -5.74 -7.54 -11.73
N GLY A 274 -6.78 -7.41 -10.91
CA GLY A 274 -7.26 -8.47 -10.04
C GLY A 274 -6.62 -8.59 -8.65
N HIS A 275 -5.51 -7.91 -8.36
CA HIS A 275 -4.87 -7.98 -7.03
C HIS A 275 -3.87 -6.84 -6.79
N SER A 276 -3.64 -6.53 -5.52
CA SER A 276 -2.59 -5.59 -5.11
C SER A 276 -1.68 -6.22 -4.04
N ARG A 277 -0.42 -5.78 -3.99
CA ARG A 277 0.60 -6.22 -3.04
C ARG A 277 1.41 -5.02 -2.54
N THR A 278 2.21 -5.22 -1.50
CA THR A 278 3.12 -4.20 -0.97
C THR A 278 4.56 -4.64 -1.21
N VAL A 279 5.32 -3.91 -2.01
CA VAL A 279 6.75 -4.15 -2.22
C VAL A 279 7.52 -3.59 -1.03
N ILE A 280 8.27 -4.46 -0.36
CA ILE A 280 9.07 -4.14 0.83
C ILE A 280 10.58 -4.20 0.54
N GLY A 281 10.96 -4.44 -0.71
CA GLY A 281 12.36 -4.46 -1.10
C GLY A 281 12.62 -5.13 -2.44
N ILE A 282 13.91 -5.22 -2.77
CA ILE A 282 14.42 -5.83 -3.99
C ILE A 282 15.71 -6.60 -3.71
N GLU A 283 15.84 -7.74 -4.35
CA GLU A 283 17.00 -8.63 -4.27
C GLU A 283 17.69 -8.71 -5.64
N ILE A 284 19.01 -8.55 -5.63
CA ILE A 284 19.89 -8.66 -6.80
C ILE A 284 20.68 -9.96 -6.68
N LEU A 285 20.64 -10.77 -7.73
CA LEU A 285 21.36 -12.04 -7.81
C LEU A 285 22.68 -11.90 -8.57
N LYS A 286 23.58 -12.88 -8.41
CA LYS A 286 24.90 -12.94 -9.08
C LYS A 286 24.83 -12.93 -10.61
N ASP A 287 23.72 -13.40 -11.18
CA ASP A 287 23.49 -13.41 -12.63
C ASP A 287 22.83 -12.10 -13.14
N GLY A 288 22.73 -11.08 -12.29
CA GLY A 288 22.09 -9.81 -12.58
C GLY A 288 20.56 -9.84 -12.52
N LYS A 289 19.94 -11.01 -12.31
CA LYS A 289 18.48 -11.09 -12.16
C LYS A 289 18.03 -10.46 -10.86
N ARG A 290 16.78 -9.98 -10.88
CA ARG A 290 16.17 -9.26 -9.78
C ARG A 290 14.90 -9.96 -9.31
N ASN A 291 14.70 -10.02 -8.00
CA ASN A 291 13.45 -10.43 -7.39
C ASN A 291 12.89 -9.29 -6.54
N LEU A 292 11.60 -9.05 -6.64
CA LEU A 292 10.90 -8.18 -5.71
C LEU A 292 10.59 -8.96 -4.43
N ILE A 293 10.72 -8.29 -3.29
CA ILE A 293 10.32 -8.82 -1.99
C ILE A 293 9.01 -8.15 -1.62
N MET A 294 7.94 -8.94 -1.48
CA MET A 294 6.59 -8.40 -1.34
C MET A 294 5.82 -9.04 -0.21
N PHE A 295 5.07 -8.20 0.50
CA PHE A 295 3.94 -8.61 1.29
C PHE A 295 2.71 -8.82 0.41
N ASP A 296 2.12 -10.01 0.52
CA ASP A 296 0.86 -10.34 -0.14
C ASP A 296 -0.22 -10.51 0.94
N PRO A 297 -1.29 -9.69 0.95
CA PRO A 297 -2.32 -9.79 1.97
C PRO A 297 -3.14 -11.08 1.86
N GLY A 298 -3.13 -11.75 0.70
CA GLY A 298 -3.78 -13.06 0.52
C GLY A 298 -3.00 -14.21 1.17
N ARG A 299 -1.76 -13.99 1.62
CA ARG A 299 -0.91 -15.01 2.24
C ARG A 299 -0.83 -14.78 3.74
N ARG A 300 -1.30 -15.76 4.53
CA ARG A 300 -1.07 -15.76 5.98
C ARG A 300 0.36 -16.19 6.28
N VAL A 301 1.13 -15.35 6.96
CA VAL A 301 2.43 -15.76 7.50
C VAL A 301 2.20 -16.69 8.69
N LEU A 302 3.01 -17.75 8.82
CA LEU A 302 2.83 -18.77 9.86
C LEU A 302 2.84 -18.14 11.27
N ARG A 303 2.01 -18.66 12.19
CA ARG A 303 1.85 -18.11 13.55
C ARG A 303 3.15 -18.08 14.37
N SER A 304 4.19 -18.82 13.96
CA SER A 304 5.52 -18.85 14.56
C SER A 304 6.27 -17.50 14.55
N TYR A 305 5.81 -16.49 13.79
CA TYR A 305 6.36 -15.12 13.83
C TYR A 305 5.88 -14.29 15.02
N ARG A 306 4.95 -14.80 15.84
CA ARG A 306 4.45 -14.11 17.06
C ARG A 306 5.35 -14.30 18.29
N GLY A 307 6.65 -14.56 18.10
CA GLY A 307 7.57 -14.87 19.20
C GLY A 307 7.85 -13.65 20.09
N THR A 308 7.32 -13.69 21.32
CA THR A 308 7.78 -12.97 22.54
C THR A 308 8.12 -11.48 22.37
N SER A 309 7.12 -10.65 22.11
CA SER A 309 7.21 -9.18 22.22
C SER A 309 6.97 -8.67 23.65
N ASP A 310 7.47 -9.40 24.67
CA ASP A 310 7.48 -8.95 26.08
C ASP A 310 8.83 -8.32 26.48
N GLU A 311 9.74 -8.09 25.54
CA GLU A 311 10.94 -7.29 25.80
C GLU A 311 10.68 -5.83 25.40
N PRO A 312 10.85 -4.86 26.31
CA PRO A 312 10.63 -3.45 26.01
C PRO A 312 11.62 -2.97 24.94
N PRO A 313 11.22 -2.03 24.07
CA PRO A 313 12.10 -1.50 23.04
C PRO A 313 13.33 -0.83 23.68
N LEU A 314 14.52 -1.20 23.20
CA LEU A 314 15.79 -0.58 23.59
C LEU A 314 15.71 0.93 23.32
N THR A 315 15.75 1.71 24.39
CA THR A 315 15.92 3.16 24.32
C THR A 315 17.33 3.47 23.80
N PRO A 316 17.49 4.44 22.88
CA PRO A 316 18.81 4.88 22.45
C PRO A 316 19.47 5.69 23.57
N THR A 317 20.52 5.14 24.18
CA THR A 317 21.35 5.83 25.16
C THR A 317 22.31 6.80 24.46
N TYR A 318 22.13 8.08 24.71
CA TYR A 318 23.18 9.09 24.53
C TYR A 318 24.18 8.99 25.69
N PRO A 319 25.49 9.21 25.48
CA PRO A 319 26.46 9.20 26.55
C PRO A 319 26.31 10.47 27.39
N GLU A 320 25.89 10.33 28.65
CA GLU A 320 26.10 11.37 29.67
C GLU A 320 27.23 10.95 30.61
N ASP A 321 28.01 11.96 30.95
CA ASP A 321 29.29 11.93 31.66
C ASP A 321 29.22 11.36 33.08
N ASP A 322 30.40 10.93 33.52
CA ASP A 322 30.81 10.50 34.86
C ASP A 322 30.05 11.18 36.01
N MET A 323 29.66 10.40 37.03
CA MET A 323 29.76 10.74 38.46
C MET A 323 29.53 9.47 39.32
N VAL A 324 30.27 9.40 40.42
CA VAL A 324 30.69 8.20 41.16
C VAL A 324 29.96 8.03 42.51
N GLU A 325 29.74 6.75 42.90
CA GLU A 325 29.57 6.16 44.26
C GLU A 325 28.24 6.29 45.09
N PRO A 326 28.01 5.45 46.14
CA PRO A 326 28.24 4.00 46.25
C PRO A 326 27.11 3.19 46.95
N SER A 327 27.15 1.88 46.67
CA SER A 327 26.69 0.68 47.41
C SER A 327 25.84 0.78 48.69
N LEU A 328 24.79 -0.04 48.78
CA LEU A 328 24.51 -0.89 49.95
C LEU A 328 23.78 -2.20 49.54
N THR A 329 24.37 -3.31 50.00
CA THR A 329 23.88 -4.70 50.02
C THR A 329 22.60 -4.90 50.84
N MET A 330 21.77 -5.89 50.51
CA MET A 330 21.32 -6.95 51.44
C MET A 330 20.47 -8.04 50.72
N THR A 331 20.47 -9.21 51.35
CA THR A 331 20.20 -10.58 50.86
C THR A 331 18.81 -11.14 51.18
N SER A 332 18.53 -12.32 50.60
CA SER A 332 17.53 -13.36 50.98
C SER A 332 16.07 -13.10 50.54
N GLU A 333 15.23 -14.06 50.17
CA GLU A 333 15.15 -15.49 50.50
C GLU A 333 14.25 -16.25 49.48
N LYS A 334 14.45 -17.57 49.36
CA LYS A 334 13.63 -18.52 48.59
C LYS A 334 12.41 -18.98 49.40
N TYR A 335 11.29 -19.23 48.73
CA TYR A 335 10.29 -20.21 49.16
C TYR A 335 9.76 -21.01 47.96
N ASP A 336 9.93 -22.33 48.06
CA ASP A 336 9.30 -23.37 47.24
C ASP A 336 7.94 -23.75 47.86
N ASP A 337 6.92 -24.01 47.02
CA ASP A 337 5.74 -24.79 47.43
C ASP A 337 5.30 -25.71 46.29
N GLU A 338 5.47 -27.02 46.50
CA GLU A 338 4.92 -28.10 45.69
C GLU A 338 3.65 -28.63 46.37
N THR A 339 2.56 -28.84 45.65
CA THR A 339 1.68 -30.00 45.92
C THR A 339 0.72 -30.39 44.78
N ARG A 340 0.66 -31.72 44.60
CA ARG A 340 -0.49 -32.60 44.19
C ARG A 340 -0.72 -33.01 42.72
N LYS A 341 -0.24 -34.24 42.45
CA LYS A 341 -0.86 -35.36 41.69
C LYS A 341 -2.23 -35.78 42.31
N CYS A 342 -3.20 -36.51 41.74
CA CYS A 342 -3.34 -37.33 40.51
C CYS A 342 -4.83 -37.79 40.31
N ASN A 343 -5.16 -38.21 39.08
CA ASN A 343 -6.00 -39.36 38.65
C ASN A 343 -7.47 -39.24 38.14
N ASN A 344 -7.63 -39.82 36.93
CA ASN A 344 -8.71 -40.64 36.32
C ASN A 344 -10.11 -40.01 36.09
N SER A 345 -10.86 -40.30 35.01
CA SER A 345 -11.02 -41.50 34.18
C SER A 345 -11.64 -41.20 32.79
N ASN A 346 -11.48 -42.17 31.86
CA ASN A 346 -12.03 -42.24 30.49
C ASN A 346 -13.57 -42.24 30.38
N GLU A 347 -14.12 -41.70 29.28
CA GLU A 347 -15.08 -42.40 28.39
C GLU A 347 -15.39 -41.64 27.06
N ASN A 348 -15.24 -42.36 25.95
CA ASN A 348 -15.97 -42.37 24.67
C ASN A 348 -16.53 -41.09 24.01
N VAL A 349 -15.94 -40.67 22.88
CA VAL A 349 -16.69 -40.33 21.64
C VAL A 349 -15.87 -40.69 20.40
N ALA A 350 -16.33 -41.71 19.68
CA ALA A 350 -15.93 -41.98 18.30
C ALA A 350 -16.86 -41.20 17.35
N ASN A 351 -16.36 -40.14 16.72
CA ASN A 351 -16.75 -39.66 15.39
C ASN A 351 -16.04 -38.33 15.07
N MET A 352 -14.88 -38.38 14.40
CA MET A 352 -14.48 -37.29 13.50
C MET A 352 -13.57 -37.82 12.39
N SER A 353 -14.03 -37.58 11.17
CA SER A 353 -13.38 -37.50 9.87
C SER A 353 -11.85 -37.67 9.81
N PHE A 354 -11.43 -38.40 8.78
CA PHE A 354 -10.06 -38.73 8.33
C PHE A 354 -9.11 -37.52 8.10
N GLY A 355 -9.53 -36.28 8.43
CA GLY A 355 -8.77 -35.04 8.23
C GLY A 355 -7.93 -34.54 9.41
N ASN A 356 -8.00 -35.16 10.60
CA ASN A 356 -7.32 -34.64 11.81
C ASN A 356 -6.13 -35.47 12.30
N ARG A 357 -5.65 -36.45 11.52
CA ARG A 357 -4.55 -37.34 11.93
C ARG A 357 -3.14 -36.86 11.55
N LEU A 358 -2.95 -35.59 11.18
CA LEU A 358 -1.63 -35.04 10.80
C LEU A 358 -1.07 -33.96 11.74
N LEU A 359 -1.60 -33.79 12.96
CA LEU A 359 -1.14 -32.72 13.87
C LEU A 359 -0.95 -33.11 15.35
N SER A 360 -0.85 -34.40 15.71
CA SER A 360 -0.62 -34.82 17.11
C SER A 360 0.78 -35.39 17.37
N GLY A 361 1.82 -34.73 16.85
CA GLY A 361 3.20 -35.24 16.99
C GLY A 361 4.30 -34.20 16.85
N ILE A 362 4.09 -32.96 17.32
CA ILE A 362 5.16 -31.96 17.39
C ILE A 362 5.19 -31.37 18.79
N THR A 363 5.71 -32.15 19.74
CA THR A 363 6.18 -31.64 21.03
C THR A 363 7.65 -31.25 20.91
N GLN A 364 7.93 -29.99 21.28
CA GLN A 364 9.23 -29.41 21.64
C GLN A 364 10.31 -29.30 20.55
N ARG A 365 10.77 -28.05 20.34
CA ARG A 365 11.81 -27.55 19.41
C ARG A 365 11.36 -27.39 17.95
N THR A 366 10.70 -26.27 17.62
CA THR A 366 10.52 -25.87 16.21
C THR A 366 11.53 -24.79 15.84
N SER A 367 12.58 -25.20 15.13
CA SER A 367 13.38 -24.33 14.30
C SER A 367 12.50 -23.58 13.30
N LEU A 368 12.83 -22.32 13.01
CA LEU A 368 12.16 -21.51 11.98
C LEU A 368 12.14 -22.29 10.65
N PRO A 369 11.03 -22.29 9.89
CA PRO A 369 10.98 -23.02 8.63
C PRO A 369 12.03 -22.49 7.67
N ALA A 370 12.87 -23.38 7.15
CA ALA A 370 14.07 -23.08 6.36
C ALA A 370 13.86 -22.25 5.07
N ASN A 371 12.62 -21.88 4.71
CA ASN A 371 12.28 -21.22 3.45
C ASN A 371 11.25 -20.06 3.61
N LEU A 372 11.35 -19.28 4.68
CA LEU A 372 10.45 -18.12 4.91
C LEU A 372 10.49 -17.07 3.78
N LEU A 373 11.61 -16.92 3.08
CA LEU A 373 11.72 -15.94 2.01
C LEU A 373 10.92 -16.30 0.75
N ARG A 374 10.70 -17.60 0.49
CA ARG A 374 10.00 -18.08 -0.71
C ARG A 374 8.60 -17.48 -0.92
N PRO A 375 7.72 -17.35 0.09
CA PRO A 375 6.42 -16.71 -0.09
C PRO A 375 6.49 -15.20 -0.37
N PHE A 376 7.60 -14.53 -0.04
CA PHE A 376 7.77 -13.09 -0.25
C PHE A 376 8.54 -12.76 -1.53
N ARG A 377 9.37 -13.68 -2.03
CA ARG A 377 10.20 -13.49 -3.23
C ARG A 377 9.35 -13.69 -4.50
N VAL A 378 9.29 -12.64 -5.33
CA VAL A 378 8.58 -12.62 -6.62
C VAL A 378 9.59 -12.32 -7.73
N ASP A 379 9.78 -13.26 -8.65
CA ASP A 379 10.72 -13.09 -9.77
C ASP A 379 10.14 -12.26 -10.92
N ALA A 380 11.01 -11.78 -11.81
CA ALA A 380 10.62 -11.00 -12.99
C ALA A 380 9.62 -11.74 -13.91
N LYS A 381 9.66 -13.09 -13.95
CA LYS A 381 8.73 -13.90 -14.74
C LYS A 381 7.31 -13.87 -14.17
N ALA A 382 7.18 -13.83 -12.85
CA ALA A 382 5.90 -13.65 -12.19
C ALA A 382 5.32 -12.24 -12.42
N ILE A 383 6.19 -11.23 -12.48
CA ILE A 383 5.81 -9.85 -12.83
C ILE A 383 5.36 -9.75 -14.30
N ALA A 384 6.06 -10.40 -15.23
CA ALA A 384 5.74 -10.39 -16.66
C ALA A 384 4.35 -10.97 -17.02
N LYS A 385 3.64 -11.61 -16.07
CA LYS A 385 2.29 -12.17 -16.30
C LYS A 385 1.21 -11.11 -16.46
N ASN A 386 1.42 -9.91 -15.92
CA ASN A 386 0.44 -8.82 -16.03
C ASN A 386 0.92 -7.79 -17.05
N ARG A 387 -0.02 -7.25 -17.82
CA ARG A 387 0.28 -6.25 -18.85
C ARG A 387 0.61 -4.88 -18.27
N GLN A 388 -0.02 -4.52 -17.16
CA GLN A 388 0.08 -3.21 -16.56
C GLN A 388 0.29 -3.32 -15.05
N TYR A 389 1.07 -2.38 -14.53
CA TYR A 389 1.23 -2.15 -13.11
C TYR A 389 1.07 -0.66 -12.78
N GLN A 390 0.47 -0.37 -11.64
CA GLN A 390 0.56 0.95 -11.03
C GLN A 390 1.29 0.83 -9.71
N LEU A 391 2.23 1.74 -9.48
CA LEU A 391 2.85 1.95 -8.18
C LEU A 391 2.25 3.17 -7.52
N LEU A 392 1.95 3.07 -6.23
CA LEU A 392 1.77 4.25 -5.37
C LEU A 392 2.93 4.34 -4.39
N VAL A 393 3.56 5.51 -4.42
CA VAL A 393 4.76 5.86 -3.67
C VAL A 393 4.37 6.90 -2.62
N LEU A 394 4.73 6.69 -1.35
CA LEU A 394 4.58 7.73 -0.32
C LEU A 394 5.67 8.78 -0.53
N GLY A 395 5.30 10.07 -0.55
CA GLY A 395 6.18 11.18 -0.91
C GLY A 395 6.04 11.65 -2.37
N ASP A 396 6.90 12.59 -2.77
CA ASP A 396 6.93 13.16 -4.12
C ASP A 396 7.90 12.40 -5.02
N VAL A 397 7.51 12.21 -6.29
CA VAL A 397 8.41 11.77 -7.35
C VAL A 397 8.49 12.89 -8.37
N ILE A 398 9.70 13.38 -8.62
CA ILE A 398 9.97 14.49 -9.55
C ILE A 398 10.32 13.90 -10.91
N ASP A 399 9.64 14.38 -11.96
CA ASP A 399 9.87 13.99 -13.34
C ASP A 399 10.58 15.09 -14.12
N GLU A 400 11.91 15.02 -14.16
CA GLU A 400 12.74 15.97 -14.90
C GLU A 400 13.08 15.50 -16.33
N ARG A 401 12.47 14.40 -16.81
CA ARG A 401 12.78 13.83 -18.13
C ARG A 401 12.57 14.84 -19.27
N SER A 402 11.58 15.72 -19.15
CA SER A 402 11.33 16.80 -20.11
C SER A 402 12.46 17.83 -20.22
N GLN A 403 13.32 17.92 -19.20
CA GLN A 403 14.48 18.81 -19.12
C GLN A 403 15.80 18.07 -19.33
N GLY A 404 15.76 16.80 -19.72
CA GLY A 404 16.94 15.92 -19.85
C GLY A 404 17.45 15.35 -18.53
N GLY A 405 16.71 15.54 -17.43
CA GLY A 405 16.99 14.96 -16.12
C GLY A 405 16.44 13.55 -15.96
N GLN A 406 16.44 13.06 -14.71
CA GLN A 406 15.94 11.74 -14.34
C GLN A 406 14.63 11.85 -13.57
N LEU A 407 13.92 10.71 -13.47
CA LEU A 407 12.79 10.57 -12.56
C LEU A 407 13.31 10.03 -11.21
N TYR A 408 13.07 10.75 -10.11
CA TYR A 408 13.59 10.35 -8.79
C TYR A 408 12.62 10.69 -7.65
N TRP A 409 12.77 10.00 -6.53
CA TRP A 409 11.99 10.24 -5.31
C TRP A 409 12.65 11.33 -4.45
N ASP A 410 11.89 12.36 -4.11
CA ASP A 410 12.35 13.58 -3.42
C ASP A 410 12.19 13.46 -1.90
N GLU A 411 13.18 12.85 -1.25
CA GLU A 411 13.19 12.62 0.21
C GLU A 411 13.01 13.91 1.03
N PRO A 412 13.73 15.02 0.75
CA PRO A 412 13.60 16.26 1.52
C PRO A 412 12.18 16.85 1.57
N LYS A 413 11.34 16.59 0.56
CA LYS A 413 9.98 17.14 0.49
C LYS A 413 9.01 16.48 1.49
N GLY A 414 9.40 15.33 2.03
CA GLY A 414 8.65 14.63 3.07
C GLY A 414 7.26 14.18 2.63
N TYR A 415 6.40 13.96 3.62
CA TYR A 415 5.12 13.26 3.44
C TYR A 415 3.90 14.14 3.62
N LEU A 416 4.03 15.37 4.12
CA LEU A 416 2.87 16.19 4.49
C LEU A 416 2.53 17.18 3.38
N LEU A 417 1.23 17.30 3.09
CA LEU A 417 0.66 18.32 2.21
C LEU A 417 0.23 19.53 3.04
N ASP A 418 0.58 20.73 2.58
CA ASP A 418 -0.16 21.92 2.99
C ASP A 418 -1.59 21.91 2.40
N GLU A 419 -2.46 22.85 2.79
CA GLU A 419 -3.84 22.84 2.31
C GLU A 419 -3.94 23.16 0.80
N VAL A 420 -3.05 23.99 0.25
CA VAL A 420 -3.05 24.34 -1.17
C VAL A 420 -2.68 23.11 -2.01
N GLU A 421 -1.56 22.47 -1.68
CA GLU A 421 -1.14 21.24 -2.33
C GLU A 421 -2.20 20.15 -2.18
N ARG A 422 -2.87 20.06 -1.02
CA ARG A 422 -3.94 19.09 -0.81
C ARG A 422 -5.13 19.32 -1.75
N GLN A 423 -5.50 20.58 -2.01
CA GLN A 423 -6.56 20.89 -2.98
C GLN A 423 -6.16 20.50 -4.40
N ASP A 424 -4.91 20.73 -4.79
CA ASP A 424 -4.40 20.36 -6.13
C ASP A 424 -4.43 18.84 -6.37
N LYS A 425 -4.28 18.05 -5.29
CA LYS A 425 -4.33 16.58 -5.32
C LYS A 425 -5.75 16.01 -5.42
N LYS A 426 -6.80 16.83 -5.53
CA LYS A 426 -8.18 16.35 -5.75
C LYS A 426 -8.37 15.70 -7.12
N SER A 427 -7.64 16.18 -8.12
CA SER A 427 -7.59 15.54 -9.44
C SER A 427 -6.49 14.49 -9.44
N VAL A 428 -6.87 13.22 -9.57
CA VAL A 428 -5.91 12.13 -9.58
C VAL A 428 -5.08 12.20 -10.86
N ALA A 429 -3.76 12.25 -10.71
CA ALA A 429 -2.79 12.23 -11.79
C ALA A 429 -1.77 11.13 -11.57
N SER A 430 -1.23 10.59 -12.65
CA SER A 430 -0.14 9.61 -12.64
C SER A 430 0.97 10.02 -13.58
N ILE A 431 2.20 9.65 -13.23
CA ILE A 431 3.35 9.78 -14.11
C ILE A 431 3.41 8.52 -14.96
N VAL A 432 3.30 8.70 -16.28
CA VAL A 432 3.37 7.59 -17.22
C VAL A 432 4.82 7.15 -17.35
N MET A 433 5.06 5.87 -17.08
CA MET A 433 6.37 5.24 -17.13
C MET A 433 6.56 4.59 -18.50
N THR A 434 7.35 5.26 -19.33
CA THR A 434 7.78 4.80 -20.65
C THR A 434 9.28 4.54 -20.62
N LEU A 435 9.77 3.81 -21.63
CA LEU A 435 11.20 3.72 -21.93
C LEU A 435 11.83 5.08 -22.17
#